data_AF-A0A936F6E1-F1
#
_entry.id   AF-A0A936F6E1-F1
#
_cell.length_a   1.000
_cell.length_b   1.000
_cell.length_c   1.000
_cell.angle_alpha   90.00
_cell.angle_beta   90.00
_cell.angle_gamma   90.00
#
_symmetry.space_group_name_H-M   'P 1'
#
loop_
_entity.id
_entity.type
_entity.pdbx_description
1 polymer ?
#
loop_
_entity_poly.entity_id
_entity_poly.type
_entity_poly.pdbx_seq_one_letter_code
_entity_poly.pdbx_strand_id
1 'polypeptide(L)'
;MAKQGAVTTSAVQEAAKLSTGSLYHRFGSREGLLAETWAFALLSFQPQFVEALAVPDKPVGEIAAVTPRFCREHRAQALILSCCNARQFMSEDTPHAIRLKIEEANQATGIALKEFAQRRGFDLDACRLALIAFPLAAVQQYLPDREVPLDGDQHVAHAAHAMLESEE
;
A
#
# COMPACT_ATOMS: atom_id res chain seq x y z
N MET A 1 21.42 13.08 -1.57
CA MET A 1 20.67 13.58 -0.40
C MET A 1 19.59 14.53 -0.89
N ALA A 2 18.36 14.06 -1.06
CA ALA A 2 17.22 14.98 -1.17
C ALA A 2 17.11 15.68 0.19
N LYS A 3 17.48 16.97 0.24
CA LYS A 3 17.22 17.81 1.41
C LYS A 3 15.73 17.78 1.68
N GLN A 4 15.36 17.57 2.94
CA GLN A 4 14.00 17.71 3.47
C GLN A 4 13.30 18.90 2.81
N GLY A 5 12.29 18.60 1.99
CA GLY A 5 11.46 19.59 1.33
C GLY A 5 10.04 19.08 1.40
N ALA A 6 9.22 19.68 2.25
CA ALA A 6 7.78 19.45 2.20
C ALA A 6 7.33 19.69 0.76
N VAL A 7 6.66 18.71 0.14
CA VAL A 7 6.05 18.90 -1.18
C VAL A 7 5.04 20.04 -1.04
N THR A 8 5.34 21.18 -1.65
CA THR A 8 4.45 22.35 -1.65
C THR A 8 3.49 22.25 -2.83
N THR A 9 2.30 22.81 -2.71
CA THR A 9 1.35 22.90 -3.82
C THR A 9 1.96 23.65 -5.02
N SER A 10 2.86 24.61 -4.76
CA SER A 10 3.63 25.31 -5.80
C SER A 10 4.60 24.41 -6.56
N ALA A 11 5.31 23.51 -5.88
CA ALA A 11 6.18 22.54 -6.54
C ALA A 11 5.38 21.56 -7.42
N VAL A 12 4.18 21.16 -6.96
CA VAL A 12 3.27 20.32 -7.75
C VAL A 12 2.75 21.07 -8.98
N GLN A 13 2.38 22.35 -8.84
CA GLN A 13 1.93 23.19 -9.95
C GLN A 13 3.00 23.34 -11.03
N GLU A 14 4.24 23.61 -10.62
CA GLU A 14 5.39 23.73 -11.53
C GLU A 14 5.66 22.41 -12.26
N ALA A 15 5.70 21.29 -11.54
CA ALA A 15 5.93 19.98 -12.12
C ALA A 15 4.80 19.54 -13.08
N ALA A 16 3.54 19.80 -12.71
CA ALA A 16 2.37 19.46 -13.50
C ALA A 16 2.04 20.48 -14.60
N LYS A 17 2.74 21.62 -14.65
CA LYS A 17 2.46 22.78 -15.52
C LYS A 17 1.00 23.25 -15.41
N LEU A 18 0.46 23.27 -14.19
CA LEU A 18 -0.92 23.68 -13.90
C LEU A 18 -0.93 25.07 -13.25
N SER A 19 -1.95 25.86 -13.59
CA SER A 19 -2.22 27.09 -12.84
C SER A 19 -2.74 26.78 -11.43
N THR A 20 -2.59 27.74 -10.51
CA THR A 20 -3.15 27.65 -9.17
C THR A 20 -4.66 27.41 -9.20
N GLY A 21 -5.38 28.13 -10.05
CA GLY A 21 -6.82 27.97 -10.23
C GLY A 21 -7.21 26.57 -10.72
N SER A 22 -6.46 25.99 -11.66
CA SER A 22 -6.71 24.65 -12.19
C SER A 22 -6.45 23.56 -11.15
N LEU A 23 -5.42 23.73 -10.30
CA LEU A 23 -5.09 22.79 -9.22
C LEU A 23 -6.20 22.77 -8.16
N TYR A 24 -6.61 23.94 -7.65
CA TYR A 24 -7.68 24.04 -6.65
C TYR A 24 -9.06 23.72 -7.22
N HIS A 25 -9.32 23.97 -8.50
CA HIS A 25 -10.55 23.50 -9.13
C HIS A 25 -10.64 21.97 -9.14
N ARG A 26 -9.52 21.27 -9.38
CA ARG A 26 -9.50 19.80 -9.45
C ARG A 26 -9.56 19.16 -8.06
N PHE A 27 -8.75 19.65 -7.12
CA PHE A 27 -8.56 18.97 -5.84
C PHE A 27 -9.25 19.68 -4.66
N GLY A 28 -9.79 20.88 -4.86
CA GLY A 28 -10.48 21.69 -3.84
C GLY A 28 -9.55 22.33 -2.82
N SER A 29 -8.60 21.57 -2.28
CA SER A 29 -7.67 21.98 -1.24
C SER A 29 -6.34 21.22 -1.35
N ARG A 30 -5.36 21.60 -0.53
CA ARG A 30 -4.11 20.84 -0.38
C ARG A 30 -4.39 19.46 0.21
N GLU A 31 -5.32 19.39 1.16
CA GLU A 31 -5.75 18.19 1.85
C GLU A 31 -6.45 17.23 0.88
N GLY A 32 -7.29 17.77 -0.03
CA GLY A 32 -7.89 16.99 -1.11
C GLY A 32 -6.86 16.42 -2.08
N LEU A 33 -5.83 17.20 -2.43
CA LEU A 33 -4.71 16.71 -3.26
C LEU A 33 -3.95 15.57 -2.56
N LEU A 34 -3.63 15.71 -1.27
CA LEU A 34 -2.96 14.67 -0.50
C LEU A 34 -3.83 13.41 -0.43
N ALA A 35 -5.11 13.54 -0.09
CA ALA A 35 -6.01 12.39 -0.02
C ALA A 35 -6.15 11.65 -1.35
N GLU A 36 -6.25 12.38 -2.48
CA GLU A 36 -6.25 11.76 -3.80
C GLU A 36 -4.94 11.05 -4.13
N THR A 37 -3.81 11.63 -3.73
CA THR A 37 -2.48 11.02 -3.91
C THR A 37 -2.36 9.71 -3.14
N TRP A 38 -2.84 9.69 -1.89
CA TRP A 38 -2.88 8.47 -1.09
C TRP A 38 -3.84 7.43 -1.66
N ALA A 39 -5.05 7.84 -2.03
CA ALA A 39 -6.04 6.96 -2.65
C ALA A 39 -5.49 6.34 -3.94
N PHE A 40 -4.83 7.13 -4.79
CA PHE A 40 -4.19 6.64 -6.00
C PHE A 40 -3.15 5.54 -5.71
N ALA A 41 -2.29 5.76 -4.73
CA ALA A 41 -1.28 4.77 -4.35
C ALA A 41 -1.92 3.50 -3.77
N LEU A 42 -2.90 3.64 -2.87
CA LEU A 42 -3.60 2.53 -2.22
C LEU A 42 -4.34 1.67 -3.24
N LEU A 43 -5.08 2.32 -4.15
CA LEU A 43 -5.84 1.66 -5.21
C LEU A 43 -4.95 1.07 -6.31
N SER A 44 -3.67 1.41 -6.34
CA SER A 44 -2.68 0.73 -7.20
C SER A 44 -2.22 -0.60 -6.59
N PHE A 45 -2.21 -0.72 -5.26
CA PHE A 45 -1.71 -1.90 -4.54
C PHE A 45 -2.81 -2.91 -4.19
N GLN A 46 -3.89 -2.46 -3.53
CA GLN A 46 -4.90 -3.35 -2.94
C GLN A 46 -5.51 -4.34 -3.95
N PRO A 47 -5.84 -3.95 -5.20
CA PRO A 47 -6.35 -4.91 -6.18
C PRO A 47 -5.40 -6.06 -6.47
N GLN A 48 -4.09 -5.80 -6.55
CA GLN A 48 -3.08 -6.85 -6.80
C GLN A 48 -3.00 -7.84 -5.64
N PHE A 49 -3.08 -7.32 -4.41
CA PHE A 49 -3.08 -8.15 -3.20
C PHE A 49 -4.36 -8.98 -3.07
N VAL A 50 -5.53 -8.37 -3.32
CA VAL A 50 -6.83 -9.05 -3.34
C VAL A 50 -6.86 -10.15 -4.40
N GLU A 51 -6.37 -9.88 -5.61
CA GLU A 51 -6.24 -10.87 -6.67
C GLU A 51 -5.34 -12.03 -6.25
N ALA A 52 -4.21 -11.74 -5.58
CA ALA A 52 -3.33 -12.79 -5.08
C ALA A 52 -4.02 -13.71 -4.06
N LEU A 53 -4.80 -13.17 -3.13
CA LEU A 53 -5.57 -13.94 -2.15
C LEU A 53 -6.70 -14.78 -2.77
N ALA A 54 -7.22 -14.35 -3.92
CA ALA A 54 -8.34 -15.01 -4.60
C ALA A 54 -7.91 -16.23 -5.43
N VAL A 55 -6.64 -16.32 -5.84
CA VAL A 55 -6.14 -17.46 -6.63
C VAL A 55 -6.15 -18.74 -5.76
N PRO A 56 -6.90 -19.79 -6.16
CA PRO A 56 -6.90 -21.07 -5.45
C PRO A 56 -5.49 -21.65 -5.37
N ASP A 57 -5.14 -22.20 -4.21
CA ASP A 57 -3.86 -22.88 -3.95
C ASP A 57 -2.59 -22.06 -4.23
N LYS A 58 -2.70 -20.72 -4.39
CA LYS A 58 -1.53 -19.87 -4.50
C LYS A 58 -0.66 -20.04 -3.24
N PRO A 59 0.65 -20.31 -3.39
CA PRO A 59 1.56 -20.43 -2.25
C PRO A 59 1.54 -19.16 -1.40
N VAL A 60 1.52 -19.30 -0.07
CA VAL A 60 1.51 -18.14 0.85
C VAL A 60 2.71 -17.23 0.64
N GLY A 61 3.86 -17.80 0.26
CA GLY A 61 5.05 -17.02 -0.05
C GLY A 61 4.92 -16.14 -1.29
N GLU A 62 4.19 -16.59 -2.32
CA GLU A 62 3.90 -15.78 -3.51
C GLU A 62 2.93 -14.63 -3.21
N ILE A 63 2.01 -14.84 -2.26
CA ILE A 63 1.12 -13.77 -1.77
C ILE A 63 1.92 -12.75 -0.96
N ALA A 64 2.80 -13.19 -0.06
CA ALA A 64 3.67 -12.31 0.71
C ALA A 64 4.62 -11.48 -0.18
N ALA A 65 5.09 -12.07 -1.28
CA ALA A 65 5.97 -11.42 -2.25
C ALA A 65 5.31 -10.30 -3.08
N VAL A 66 3.97 -10.16 -3.04
CA VAL A 66 3.27 -9.05 -3.73
C VAL A 66 3.79 -7.69 -3.27
N THR A 67 4.03 -7.51 -1.96
CA THR A 67 4.51 -6.24 -1.38
C THR A 67 5.90 -5.82 -1.89
N PRO A 68 6.96 -6.64 -1.77
CA PRO A 68 8.28 -6.27 -2.30
C PRO A 68 8.29 -6.13 -3.83
N ARG A 69 7.53 -6.94 -4.58
CA ARG A 69 7.38 -6.78 -6.05
C ARG A 69 6.76 -5.44 -6.40
N PHE A 70 5.66 -5.07 -5.75
CA PHE A 70 5.02 -3.77 -5.91
C PHE A 70 5.98 -2.61 -5.60
N CYS A 71 6.84 -2.75 -4.58
CA CYS A 71 7.83 -1.72 -4.25
C CYS A 71 8.86 -1.49 -5.36
N ARG A 72 9.17 -2.52 -6.15
CA ARG A 72 10.09 -2.41 -7.30
C ARG A 72 9.36 -1.89 -8.55
N GLU A 73 8.17 -2.40 -8.82
CA GLU A 73 7.41 -2.08 -10.04
C GLU A 73 6.70 -0.72 -9.98
N HIS A 74 6.25 -0.31 -8.78
CA HIS A 74 5.45 0.88 -8.52
C HIS A 74 6.07 1.74 -7.40
N ARG A 75 7.37 2.03 -7.52
CA ARG A 75 8.17 2.69 -6.48
C ARG A 75 7.54 3.98 -5.93
N ALA A 76 7.00 4.84 -6.79
CA ALA A 76 6.40 6.10 -6.35
C ALA A 76 5.19 5.87 -5.43
N GLN A 77 4.31 4.95 -5.80
CA GLN A 77 3.15 4.55 -5.01
C GLN A 77 3.58 3.86 -3.71
N ALA A 78 4.58 2.99 -3.78
CA ALA A 78 5.11 2.30 -2.61
C ALA A 78 5.71 3.26 -1.58
N LEU A 79 6.41 4.32 -2.04
CA LEU A 79 6.92 5.37 -1.17
C LEU A 79 5.78 6.15 -0.49
N ILE A 80 4.72 6.47 -1.22
CA ILE A 80 3.52 7.10 -0.65
C ILE A 80 2.96 6.22 0.46
N LEU A 81 2.72 4.93 0.20
CA LEU A 81 2.11 4.02 1.17
C LEU A 81 3.00 3.68 2.37
N SER A 82 4.32 3.54 2.16
CA SER A 82 5.23 3.00 3.18
C SER A 82 5.84 4.06 4.08
N CYS A 83 6.04 5.28 3.55
CA CYS A 83 6.72 6.36 4.26
C CYS A 83 5.75 7.40 4.82
N CYS A 84 4.48 7.37 4.43
CA CYS A 84 3.48 8.31 4.91
C CYS A 84 2.44 7.59 5.76
N ASN A 85 2.04 8.22 6.87
CA ASN A 85 0.93 7.72 7.64
C ASN A 85 -0.37 8.12 6.94
N ALA A 86 -1.34 7.22 6.85
CA ALA A 86 -2.70 7.52 6.40
C ALA A 86 -3.28 8.78 7.10
N ARG A 87 -2.99 8.97 8.40
CA ARG A 87 -3.37 10.18 9.17
C ARG A 87 -2.71 11.49 8.74
N GLN A 88 -1.60 11.43 7.99
CA GLN A 88 -0.95 12.61 7.43
C GLN A 88 -1.52 13.01 6.06
N PHE A 89 -2.17 12.06 5.38
CA PHE A 89 -2.74 12.27 4.03
C PHE A 89 -4.26 12.40 4.06
N MET A 90 -4.91 11.95 5.12
CA MET A 90 -6.34 12.09 5.34
C MET A 90 -6.61 12.99 6.55
N SER A 91 -7.47 13.98 6.35
CA SER A 91 -8.06 14.82 7.39
C SER A 91 -9.59 14.80 7.31
N GLU A 92 -10.26 15.46 8.25
CA GLU A 92 -11.72 15.70 8.21
C GLU A 92 -12.17 16.38 6.91
N ASP A 93 -11.29 17.19 6.30
CA ASP A 93 -11.54 17.93 5.05
C ASP A 93 -11.38 17.08 3.79
N THR A 94 -11.02 15.80 3.93
CA THR A 94 -10.91 14.88 2.78
C THR A 94 -12.24 14.80 2.03
N PRO A 95 -12.27 15.00 0.69
CA PRO A 95 -13.52 14.91 -0.05
C PRO A 95 -14.25 13.58 0.18
N HIS A 96 -15.56 13.65 0.42
CA HIS A 96 -16.39 12.49 0.76
C HIS A 96 -16.24 11.35 -0.25
N ALA A 97 -16.21 11.66 -1.55
CA ALA A 97 -16.04 10.67 -2.61
C ALA A 97 -14.70 9.90 -2.53
N ILE A 98 -13.64 10.54 -2.04
CA ILE A 98 -12.34 9.89 -1.85
C ILE A 98 -12.35 9.01 -0.60
N ARG A 99 -12.97 9.48 0.50
CA ARG A 99 -13.16 8.66 1.70
C ARG A 99 -13.93 7.38 1.39
N LEU A 100 -15.02 7.50 0.63
CA LEU A 100 -15.84 6.35 0.24
C LEU A 100 -15.03 5.32 -0.56
N LYS A 101 -14.26 5.76 -1.56
CA LYS A 101 -13.40 4.86 -2.36
C LYS A 101 -12.36 4.13 -1.51
N ILE A 102 -11.72 4.82 -0.56
CA ILE A 102 -10.74 4.21 0.35
C ILE A 102 -11.43 3.20 1.26
N GLU A 103 -12.59 3.54 1.80
CA GLU A 103 -13.36 2.65 2.66
C GLU A 103 -13.79 1.38 1.93
N GLU A 104 -14.34 1.51 0.71
CA GLU A 104 -14.72 0.38 -0.14
C GLU A 104 -13.52 -0.55 -0.41
N ALA A 105 -12.35 0.02 -0.72
CA ALA A 105 -11.15 -0.75 -1.01
C ALA A 105 -10.56 -1.44 0.23
N ASN A 106 -10.62 -0.78 1.40
CA ASN A 106 -10.26 -1.38 2.69
C ASN A 106 -11.21 -2.52 3.07
N GLN A 107 -12.52 -2.33 2.89
CA GLN A 107 -13.51 -3.38 3.12
C GLN A 107 -13.29 -4.58 2.21
N ALA A 108 -13.09 -4.36 0.91
CA ALA A 108 -12.78 -5.43 -0.04
C ALA A 108 -11.51 -6.20 0.35
N THR A 109 -10.45 -5.51 0.76
CA THR A 109 -9.21 -6.13 1.23
C THR A 109 -9.42 -6.95 2.50
N GLY A 110 -10.17 -6.42 3.46
CA GLY A 110 -10.49 -7.10 4.72
C GLY A 110 -11.34 -8.35 4.52
N ILE A 111 -12.33 -8.28 3.63
CA ILE A 111 -13.16 -9.43 3.23
C ILE A 111 -12.29 -10.49 2.55
N ALA A 112 -11.49 -10.12 1.55
CA ALA A 112 -10.63 -11.05 0.82
C ALA A 112 -9.65 -11.79 1.75
N LEU A 113 -9.04 -11.08 2.71
CA LEU A 113 -8.13 -11.70 3.68
C LEU A 113 -8.86 -12.66 4.62
N LYS A 114 -10.06 -12.28 5.09
CA LYS A 114 -10.89 -13.13 5.94
C LYS A 114 -11.32 -14.40 5.22
N GLU A 115 -11.78 -14.28 3.98
CA GLU A 115 -12.18 -15.43 3.18
C GLU A 115 -10.97 -16.33 2.85
N PHE A 116 -9.81 -15.73 2.54
CA PHE A 116 -8.57 -16.50 2.35
C PHE A 116 -8.21 -17.31 3.58
N ALA A 117 -8.20 -16.68 4.76
CA ALA A 117 -7.90 -17.36 6.03
C ALA A 117 -8.88 -18.52 6.27
N GLN A 118 -10.18 -18.30 6.06
CA GLN A 118 -11.21 -19.34 6.18
C GLN A 118 -11.02 -20.48 5.18
N ARG A 119 -10.75 -20.19 3.90
CA ARG A 119 -10.52 -21.20 2.86
C ARG A 119 -9.28 -22.07 3.17
N ARG A 120 -8.24 -21.48 3.75
CA ARG A 120 -6.97 -22.16 4.06
C ARG A 120 -6.93 -22.77 5.46
N GLY A 121 -7.91 -22.47 6.31
CA GLY A 121 -7.93 -22.90 7.72
C GLY A 121 -6.90 -22.18 8.59
N PHE A 122 -6.43 -21.00 8.19
CA PHE A 122 -5.45 -20.21 8.94
C PHE A 122 -6.12 -19.26 9.93
N ASP A 123 -5.41 -18.94 11.01
CA ASP A 123 -5.78 -17.83 11.89
C ASP A 123 -5.69 -16.49 11.13
N LEU A 124 -6.69 -15.61 11.35
CA LEU A 124 -6.79 -14.34 10.62
C LEU A 124 -5.69 -13.37 11.06
N ASP A 125 -5.33 -13.36 12.34
CA ASP A 125 -4.28 -12.46 12.84
C ASP A 125 -2.89 -12.95 12.39
N ALA A 126 -2.66 -14.26 12.33
CA ALA A 126 -1.49 -14.84 11.68
C ALA A 126 -1.40 -14.42 10.21
N CYS A 127 -2.51 -14.50 9.45
CA CYS A 127 -2.56 -14.02 8.05
C CYS A 127 -2.19 -12.53 7.93
N ARG A 128 -2.72 -11.68 8.80
CA ARG A 128 -2.40 -10.24 8.82
C ARG A 128 -0.92 -10.00 9.09
N LEU A 129 -0.35 -10.70 10.06
CA LEU A 129 1.06 -10.54 10.41
C LEU A 129 1.97 -11.04 9.27
N ALA A 130 1.68 -12.23 8.74
CA ALA A 130 2.49 -12.89 7.72
C ALA A 130 2.44 -12.21 6.34
N LEU A 131 1.26 -11.74 5.92
CA LEU A 131 1.03 -11.27 4.55
C LEU A 131 0.99 -9.74 4.41
N ILE A 132 0.82 -9.01 5.52
CA ILE A 132 0.73 -7.54 5.52
C ILE A 132 1.82 -6.93 6.40
N ALA A 133 1.80 -7.20 7.70
CA ALA A 133 2.65 -6.47 8.65
C ALA A 133 4.14 -6.76 8.42
N PHE A 134 4.52 -8.04 8.28
CA PHE A 134 5.90 -8.43 8.06
C PHE A 134 6.43 -7.99 6.70
N PRO A 135 5.75 -8.22 5.55
CA PRO A 135 6.21 -7.72 4.26
C PRO A 135 6.36 -6.19 4.23
N LEU A 136 5.43 -5.45 4.84
CA LEU A 136 5.52 -3.99 4.97
C LEU A 136 6.77 -3.57 5.78
N ALA A 137 6.98 -4.19 6.94
CA ALA A 137 8.14 -3.90 7.78
C ALA A 137 9.47 -4.25 7.09
N ALA A 138 9.49 -5.32 6.29
CA ALA A 138 10.66 -5.75 5.53
C ALA A 138 11.03 -4.72 4.44
N VAL A 139 10.07 -4.23 3.65
CA VAL A 139 10.36 -3.23 2.60
C VAL A 139 10.75 -1.87 3.17
N GLN A 140 10.23 -1.52 4.36
CA GLN A 140 10.60 -0.28 5.07
C GLN A 140 12.07 -0.23 5.50
N GLN A 141 12.79 -1.37 5.54
CA GLN A 141 14.24 -1.38 5.78
C GLN A 141 15.06 -0.83 4.59
N TYR A 142 14.44 -0.72 3.43
CA TYR A 142 15.07 -0.25 2.19
C TYR A 142 14.52 1.11 1.77
N LEU A 143 13.22 1.35 1.92
CA LEU A 143 12.59 2.61 1.55
C LEU A 143 12.87 3.72 2.59
N PRO A 144 13.03 4.99 2.17
CA PRO A 144 13.00 5.49 0.79
C PRO A 144 14.36 5.44 0.08
N ASP A 145 15.44 5.15 0.81
CA ASP A 145 16.80 5.43 0.34
C ASP A 145 17.36 4.41 -0.66
N ARG A 146 16.81 3.21 -0.67
CA ARG A 146 17.25 2.09 -1.52
C ARG A 146 16.08 1.42 -2.22
N GLU A 147 16.40 0.67 -3.26
CA GLU A 147 15.46 -0.27 -3.87
C GLU A 147 15.35 -1.53 -3.00
N VAL A 148 14.17 -2.15 -3.01
CA VAL A 148 13.98 -3.44 -2.36
C VAL A 148 14.71 -4.49 -3.20
N PRO A 149 15.63 -5.28 -2.61
CA PRO A 149 16.40 -6.26 -3.37
C PRO A 149 15.52 -7.44 -3.82
N LEU A 150 15.97 -8.17 -4.86
CA LEU A 150 15.21 -9.30 -5.43
C LEU A 150 15.04 -10.46 -4.44
N ASP A 151 16.04 -10.70 -3.60
CA ASP A 151 16.00 -11.70 -2.53
C ASP A 151 15.04 -11.32 -1.38
N GLY A 152 14.56 -10.07 -1.34
CA GLY A 152 13.48 -9.64 -0.44
C GLY A 152 12.22 -10.48 -0.56
N ASP A 153 11.93 -11.01 -1.75
CA ASP A 153 10.79 -11.91 -2.00
C ASP A 153 10.94 -13.21 -1.21
N GLN A 154 12.15 -13.78 -1.18
CA GLN A 154 12.41 -15.03 -0.46
C GLN A 154 12.31 -14.85 1.05
N HIS A 155 12.78 -13.73 1.58
CA HIS A 155 12.68 -13.43 3.02
C HIS A 155 11.22 -13.36 3.49
N VAL A 156 10.36 -12.64 2.77
CA VAL A 156 8.93 -12.56 3.12
C VAL A 156 8.21 -13.87 2.87
N ALA A 157 8.62 -14.63 1.85
CA ALA A 157 8.04 -15.93 1.56
C ALA A 157 8.32 -16.95 2.68
N HIS A 158 9.59 -17.08 3.10
CA HIS A 158 9.96 -17.97 4.20
C HIS A 158 9.26 -17.60 5.51
N ALA A 159 9.14 -16.31 5.82
CA ALA A 159 8.41 -15.87 7.00
C ALA A 159 6.92 -16.24 6.92
N ALA A 160 6.27 -16.05 5.77
CA ALA A 160 4.88 -16.42 5.59
C ALA A 160 4.64 -17.93 5.75
N HIS A 161 5.50 -18.77 5.17
CA HIS A 161 5.46 -20.22 5.37
C HIS A 161 5.62 -20.58 6.85
N ALA A 162 6.63 -20.02 7.53
CA ALA A 162 6.86 -20.28 8.95
C ALA A 162 5.73 -19.80 9.87
N MET A 163 4.93 -18.81 9.48
CA MET A 163 3.85 -18.29 10.32
C MET A 163 2.51 -19.00 10.07
N LEU A 164 2.27 -19.49 8.86
CA LEU A 164 0.96 -20.01 8.45
C LEU A 164 0.94 -21.53 8.26
N GLU A 165 2.09 -22.12 7.94
CA GLU A 165 2.21 -23.53 7.56
C GLU A 165 3.21 -24.27 8.46
N SER A 166 3.60 -23.70 9.60
CA SER A 166 4.35 -24.44 10.61
C SER A 166 3.48 -25.54 11.20
N GLU A 167 3.92 -26.79 11.04
CA GLU A 167 3.39 -27.93 11.76
C GLU A 167 3.70 -27.78 13.25
N GLU A 168 2.70 -28.02 14.10
CA GLU A 168 2.85 -28.15 15.55
C GLU A 168 3.56 -29.47 15.91
#